data_AF-A0A7W4DDV2-F1
#
_entry.id   AF-A0A7W4DDV2-F1
#
_cell.length_a   1.000
_cell.length_b   1.000
_cell.length_c   1.000
_cell.angle_alpha   90.00
_cell.angle_beta   90.00
_cell.angle_gamma   90.00
#
_symmetry.space_group_name_H-M   'P 1'
#
loop_
_entity.id
_entity.type
_entity.pdbx_description
1 polymer ?
#
loop_
_entity_poly.entity_id
_entity_poly.type
_entity_poly.pdbx_seq_one_letter_code
_entity_poly.pdbx_strand_id
1 'polypeptide(L)'
;MLRLICAGLCAALLHPSQEPLASTVFRCEDTSGHITYTRNGCPPDASQALQSAENQTPGQGKPIPLAKTSKSQSSKSDKNNDMQVLVTGAKQDGCGNRVTGSERRNAIIRQQVRSGMTQSDVESSLGKPDKVTTQDGQTRYQYTDTDGNRRQVTFDEGGCVKGKR
;
A
#
# COMPACT_ATOMS: atom_id res chain seq x y z
N MET A 1 -16.56 29.76 55.78
CA MET A 1 -17.40 28.55 55.76
C MET A 1 -17.63 28.05 54.33
N LEU A 2 -18.26 28.82 53.44
CA LEU A 2 -18.58 28.40 52.06
C LEU A 2 -17.36 28.04 51.18
N ARG A 3 -16.23 28.73 51.37
CA ARG A 3 -14.99 28.49 50.61
C ARG A 3 -14.26 27.18 50.98
N LEU A 4 -14.38 26.74 52.24
CA LEU A 4 -13.80 25.47 52.70
C LEU A 4 -14.61 24.27 52.19
N ILE A 5 -15.93 24.44 52.06
CA ILE A 5 -16.83 23.42 51.51
C ILE A 5 -16.57 23.24 49.99
N CYS A 6 -16.39 24.34 49.24
CA CYS A 6 -16.00 24.26 47.83
C CYS A 6 -14.64 23.57 47.63
N ALA A 7 -13.65 23.84 48.49
CA ALA A 7 -12.34 23.22 48.39
C ALA A 7 -12.38 21.70 48.64
N GLY A 8 -13.22 21.24 49.58
CA GLY A 8 -13.44 19.81 49.84
C GLY A 8 -14.13 19.09 48.69
N LEU A 9 -15.11 19.72 48.04
CA LEU A 9 -15.80 19.18 46.85
C LEU A 9 -14.87 19.08 45.64
N CYS A 10 -13.97 20.04 45.44
CA CYS A 10 -12.96 19.99 44.38
C CYS A 10 -11.89 18.91 44.64
N ALA A 11 -11.54 18.63 45.90
CA ALA A 11 -10.59 17.58 46.26
C ALA A 11 -11.14 16.15 46.05
N ALA A 12 -12.46 15.96 46.17
CA ALA A 12 -13.10 14.66 45.89
C ALA A 12 -13.08 14.31 44.39
N LEU A 13 -13.08 15.30 43.50
CA LEU A 13 -13.02 15.14 42.03
C LEU A 13 -11.61 14.82 41.49
N LEU A 14 -10.59 14.84 42.34
CA LEU A 14 -9.20 14.51 41.98
C LEU A 14 -8.83 13.04 42.22
N HIS A 15 -9.78 12.18 42.62
CA HIS A 15 -9.56 10.75 42.60
C HIS A 15 -9.58 10.26 41.15
N PRO A 16 -8.48 9.68 40.63
CA PRO A 16 -8.51 9.05 39.32
C PRO A 16 -9.46 7.86 39.39
N SER A 17 -10.70 8.07 38.96
CA SER A 17 -11.66 7.00 38.76
C SER A 17 -11.28 6.24 37.49
N GLN A 18 -11.16 4.93 37.67
CA GLN A 18 -11.07 3.89 36.65
C GLN A 18 -9.64 3.58 36.20
N GLU A 19 -9.02 2.63 36.91
CA GLU A 19 -8.12 1.69 36.24
C GLU A 19 -8.85 1.12 35.01
N PRO A 20 -8.19 1.03 33.85
CA PRO A 20 -8.79 0.39 32.69
C PRO A 20 -9.15 -1.04 33.10
N LEU A 21 -10.44 -1.34 33.18
CA LEU A 21 -10.92 -2.70 33.39
C LEU A 21 -10.34 -3.54 32.26
N ALA A 22 -9.31 -4.33 32.58
CA ALA A 22 -8.85 -5.40 31.72
C ALA A 22 -10.10 -6.23 31.37
N SER A 23 -10.38 -6.39 30.08
CA SER A 23 -11.57 -7.12 29.62
C SER A 23 -11.38 -8.60 29.97
N THR A 24 -11.74 -9.00 31.19
CA THR A 24 -11.74 -10.40 31.60
C THR A 24 -12.88 -11.13 30.91
N VAL A 25 -12.57 -12.26 30.32
CA VAL A 25 -13.55 -13.15 29.68
C VAL A 25 -13.46 -14.51 30.34
N PHE A 26 -14.58 -15.18 30.50
CA PHE A 26 -14.61 -16.53 31.00
C PHE A 26 -14.33 -17.49 29.85
N ARG A 27 -13.31 -18.33 30.03
CA ARG A 27 -13.03 -19.49 29.19
C ARG A 27 -13.87 -20.66 29.72
N CYS A 28 -14.85 -21.08 28.95
CA CYS A 28 -15.73 -22.20 29.27
C CYS A 28 -15.29 -23.42 28.45
N GLU A 29 -14.98 -24.53 29.11
CA GLU A 29 -14.60 -25.78 28.46
C GLU A 29 -15.62 -26.87 28.82
N ASP A 30 -16.27 -27.44 27.81
CA ASP A 30 -17.27 -28.50 27.97
C ASP A 30 -16.64 -29.90 28.02
N THR A 31 -17.47 -30.93 28.24
CA THR A 31 -17.04 -32.33 28.32
C THR A 31 -16.54 -32.91 26.99
N SER A 32 -16.87 -32.27 25.87
CA SER A 32 -16.33 -32.57 24.53
C SER A 32 -15.04 -31.81 24.22
N GLY A 33 -14.57 -30.94 25.11
CA GLY A 33 -13.38 -30.11 24.93
C GLY A 33 -13.61 -28.88 24.05
N HIS A 34 -14.86 -28.48 23.76
CA HIS A 34 -15.13 -27.23 23.08
C HIS A 34 -14.92 -26.05 24.03
N ILE A 35 -14.16 -25.07 23.54
CA ILE A 35 -13.79 -23.88 24.30
C ILE A 35 -14.59 -22.70 23.76
N THR A 36 -15.39 -22.08 24.63
CA THR A 36 -16.17 -20.87 24.31
C THR A 36 -15.76 -19.74 25.25
N TYR A 37 -15.65 -18.51 24.72
CA TYR A 37 -15.36 -17.32 25.51
C TYR A 37 -16.63 -16.49 25.70
N THR A 38 -17.01 -16.22 26.95
CA THR A 38 -18.21 -15.46 27.28
C THR A 38 -17.90 -14.35 28.28
N ARG A 39 -18.71 -13.28 28.26
CA ARG A 39 -18.67 -12.20 29.28
C ARG A 39 -19.63 -12.43 30.45
N ASN A 40 -20.61 -13.32 30.27
CA ASN A 40 -21.75 -13.48 31.17
C ASN A 40 -21.67 -14.75 32.05
N GLY A 41 -20.53 -15.45 32.06
CA GLY A 41 -20.33 -16.70 32.79
C GLY A 41 -20.51 -17.96 31.94
N CYS A 42 -20.18 -19.12 32.51
CA CYS A 42 -20.28 -20.42 31.84
C CYS A 42 -21.59 -21.14 32.18
N PRO A 43 -22.11 -21.98 31.26
CA PRO A 43 -23.21 -22.90 31.56
C PRO A 43 -22.80 -23.90 32.65
N PRO A 44 -23.75 -24.49 33.40
CA PRO A 44 -23.47 -25.33 34.57
C PRO A 44 -22.66 -26.58 34.24
N ASP A 45 -22.74 -27.06 33.00
CA ASP A 45 -22.06 -28.28 32.53
C ASP A 45 -20.65 -28.01 31.97
N ALA A 46 -20.18 -26.76 32.01
CA ALA A 46 -18.86 -26.36 31.53
C ALA A 46 -17.95 -25.92 32.68
N SER A 47 -16.67 -26.31 32.59
CA SER A 47 -15.64 -25.83 33.50
C SER A 47 -15.30 -24.36 33.20
N GLN A 48 -15.24 -23.53 34.25
CA GLN A 48 -15.01 -22.10 34.14
C GLN A 48 -13.58 -21.74 34.54
N ALA A 49 -12.86 -21.05 33.66
CA ALA A 49 -11.59 -20.41 33.96
C ALA A 49 -11.64 -18.92 33.61
N LEU A 50 -11.13 -18.05 34.48
CA LEU A 50 -11.01 -16.63 34.20
C LEU A 50 -9.80 -16.40 33.29
N GLN A 51 -10.01 -15.87 32.08
CA GLN A 51 -8.94 -15.54 31.15
C GLN A 51 -8.68 -14.02 31.17
N SER A 52 -7.45 -13.63 31.53
CA SER A 52 -6.98 -12.27 31.31
C SER A 52 -6.69 -12.08 29.81
N ALA A 53 -7.32 -11.06 29.22
CA ALA A 53 -7.10 -10.65 27.82
C ALA A 53 -6.00 -9.59 27.73
N GLU A 54 -4.94 -9.73 28.53
CA GLU A 54 -3.74 -8.92 28.41
C GLU A 54 -2.97 -9.35 27.16
N ASN A 55 -3.17 -8.60 26.07
CA ASN A 55 -2.33 -8.72 24.88
C ASN A 55 -0.99 -8.06 25.18
N GLN A 56 -0.05 -8.83 25.74
CA GLN A 56 1.35 -8.41 25.81
C GLN A 56 1.80 -8.01 24.40
N THR A 57 2.58 -6.93 24.29
CA THR A 57 3.11 -6.49 23.00
C THR A 57 3.82 -7.66 22.32
N PRO A 58 3.44 -8.02 21.06
CA PRO A 58 4.13 -9.07 20.35
C PRO A 58 5.58 -8.62 20.13
N GLY A 59 6.48 -9.21 20.92
CA GLY A 59 7.87 -8.78 21.05
C GLY A 59 8.21 -8.44 22.50
N GLN A 60 8.97 -9.33 23.14
CA GLN A 60 9.61 -9.14 24.45
C GLN A 60 10.75 -8.09 24.35
N GLY A 61 10.44 -6.87 23.90
CA GLY A 61 11.47 -5.93 23.49
C GLY A 61 11.06 -4.47 23.55
N LYS A 62 12.08 -3.61 23.67
CA LYS A 62 11.92 -2.15 23.56
C LYS A 62 11.25 -1.83 22.21
N PRO A 63 10.35 -0.83 22.16
CA PRO A 63 9.75 -0.39 20.91
C PRO A 63 10.85 -0.13 19.88
N ILE A 64 10.82 -0.84 18.75
CA ILE A 64 11.71 -0.55 17.63
C ILE A 64 11.23 0.80 17.08
N PRO A 65 12.04 1.88 17.16
CA PRO A 65 11.61 3.16 16.67
C PRO A 65 11.32 3.04 15.17
N LEU A 66 10.14 3.50 14.76
CA LEU A 66 9.83 3.66 13.34
C LEU A 66 10.89 4.58 12.71
N ALA A 67 11.18 4.35 11.42
CA ALA A 67 12.18 5.11 10.69
C ALA A 67 11.95 6.61 10.90
N LYS A 68 12.97 7.29 11.46
CA LYS A 68 12.94 8.74 11.62
C LYS A 68 12.92 9.33 10.21
N THR A 69 11.81 9.93 9.80
CA THR A 69 11.80 10.78 8.62
C THR A 69 12.75 11.93 8.92
N SER A 70 13.94 11.92 8.33
CA SER A 70 14.80 13.10 8.37
C SER A 70 13.99 14.25 7.78
N LYS A 71 13.78 15.31 8.57
CA LYS A 71 13.30 16.57 8.00
C LYS A 71 14.32 16.94 6.94
N SER A 72 13.90 16.86 5.68
CA SER A 72 14.71 17.25 4.53
C SER A 72 15.09 18.72 4.72
N GLN A 73 16.30 18.95 5.23
CA GLN A 73 16.98 20.20 4.97
C GLN A 73 17.48 20.09 3.53
N SER A 74 16.90 20.91 2.67
CA SER A 74 17.34 21.12 1.31
C SER A 74 18.79 21.58 1.31
N SER A 75 19.73 20.65 1.16
CA SER A 75 21.11 20.96 0.82
C SER A 75 21.51 20.14 -0.39
N LYS A 76 21.93 20.89 -1.42
CA LYS A 76 22.40 20.48 -2.73
C LYS A 76 23.35 19.29 -2.70
N SER A 77 23.19 18.44 -3.73
CA SER A 77 24.22 17.57 -4.30
C SER A 77 24.88 16.62 -3.31
N ASP A 78 24.31 15.42 -3.17
CA ASP A 78 25.15 14.27 -2.90
C ASP A 78 24.75 13.05 -3.70
N LYS A 79 25.79 12.36 -4.17
CA LYS A 79 25.76 11.38 -5.23
C LYS A 79 24.82 10.23 -4.88
N ASN A 80 23.96 9.95 -5.86
CA ASN A 80 23.04 8.83 -6.00
C ASN A 80 23.69 7.52 -5.55
N ASN A 81 23.54 7.15 -4.27
CA ASN A 81 23.75 5.77 -3.84
C ASN A 81 22.45 5.04 -4.17
N ASP A 82 22.39 4.62 -5.43
CA ASP A 82 21.35 3.77 -6.01
C ASP A 82 21.28 2.51 -5.15
N MET A 83 20.35 2.50 -4.17
CA MET A 83 19.90 1.27 -3.54
C MET A 83 19.25 0.45 -4.65
N GLN A 84 20.09 -0.31 -5.34
CA GLN A 84 19.71 -1.18 -6.42
C GLN A 84 18.97 -2.35 -5.77
N VAL A 85 17.67 -2.19 -5.61
CA VAL A 85 16.77 -3.28 -5.24
C VAL A 85 16.95 -4.34 -6.32
N LEU A 86 17.66 -5.41 -5.99
CA LEU A 86 17.89 -6.54 -6.89
C LEU A 86 16.58 -7.33 -6.98
N VAL A 87 15.68 -6.88 -7.84
CA VAL A 87 14.45 -7.60 -8.16
C VAL A 87 14.85 -8.83 -8.99
N THR A 88 14.94 -9.99 -8.34
CA THR A 88 15.24 -11.28 -8.97
C THR A 88 14.00 -11.76 -9.72
N GLY A 89 13.69 -11.11 -10.84
CA GLY A 89 12.53 -11.46 -11.68
C GLY A 89 12.18 -10.33 -12.63
N ALA A 90 12.79 -10.34 -13.82
CA ALA A 90 12.34 -9.44 -14.89
C ALA A 90 10.99 -9.96 -15.42
N LYS A 91 9.90 -9.23 -15.13
CA LYS A 91 8.59 -9.51 -15.72
C LYS A 91 8.71 -9.31 -17.24
N GLN A 92 8.56 -10.40 -17.99
CA GLN A 92 8.52 -10.34 -19.45
C GLN A 92 7.22 -9.66 -19.88
N ASP A 93 7.36 -8.66 -20.75
CA ASP A 93 6.25 -7.84 -21.26
C ASP A 93 5.64 -8.38 -22.56
N GLY A 94 6.11 -9.54 -23.04
CA GLY A 94 5.65 -10.16 -24.28
C GLY A 94 6.27 -9.56 -25.55
N CYS A 95 6.86 -8.36 -25.47
CA CYS A 95 7.50 -7.66 -26.57
C CYS A 95 9.00 -7.93 -26.70
N GLY A 96 9.45 -9.05 -26.14
CA GLY A 96 10.84 -9.49 -26.15
C GLY A 96 11.76 -8.61 -25.31
N ASN A 97 11.23 -7.82 -24.36
CA ASN A 97 12.03 -6.96 -23.49
C ASN A 97 12.98 -6.03 -24.27
N ARG A 98 12.58 -5.58 -25.48
CA ARG A 98 13.43 -4.74 -26.35
C ARG A 98 13.68 -3.35 -25.75
N VAL A 99 12.80 -2.90 -24.86
CA VAL A 99 12.92 -1.63 -24.14
C VAL A 99 12.73 -1.90 -22.64
N THR A 100 13.83 -2.08 -21.89
CA THR A 100 13.80 -2.46 -20.47
C THR A 100 14.34 -1.38 -19.53
N GLY A 101 13.86 -1.39 -18.28
CA GLY A 101 14.46 -0.65 -17.17
C GLY A 101 14.52 0.87 -17.38
N SER A 102 15.75 1.41 -17.38
CA SER A 102 15.99 2.85 -17.48
C SER A 102 15.61 3.42 -18.86
N GLU A 103 15.81 2.68 -19.95
CA GLU A 103 15.45 3.15 -21.29
C GLU A 103 13.93 3.28 -21.45
N ARG A 104 13.16 2.31 -20.92
CA ARG A 104 11.69 2.36 -20.87
C ARG A 104 11.21 3.58 -20.11
N ARG A 105 11.74 3.79 -18.90
CA ARG A 105 11.39 4.95 -18.07
C ARG A 105 11.74 6.26 -18.74
N ASN A 106 12.94 6.37 -19.32
CA ASN A 106 13.38 7.58 -20.00
C ASN A 106 12.50 7.90 -21.21
N ALA A 107 12.10 6.89 -21.98
CA ALA A 107 11.24 7.08 -23.14
C ALA A 107 9.82 7.51 -22.73
N ILE A 108 9.28 6.94 -21.63
CA ILE A 108 8.00 7.39 -21.05
C ILE A 108 8.08 8.84 -20.60
N ILE A 109 9.09 9.21 -19.81
CA ILE A 109 9.28 10.58 -19.30
C ILE A 109 9.44 11.58 -20.45
N ARG A 110 10.14 11.19 -21.51
CA ARG A 110 10.38 12.04 -22.69
C ARG A 110 9.21 12.00 -23.69
N GLN A 111 8.14 11.26 -23.41
CA GLN A 111 6.99 11.09 -24.30
C GLN A 111 7.40 10.57 -25.70
N GLN A 112 8.41 9.69 -25.75
CA GLN A 112 8.96 9.13 -26.97
C GLN A 112 8.51 7.68 -27.16
N VAL A 113 7.92 7.39 -28.32
CA VAL A 113 7.53 6.03 -28.68
C VAL A 113 8.69 5.32 -29.39
N ARG A 114 9.10 4.16 -28.87
CA ARG A 114 10.15 3.31 -29.44
C ARG A 114 9.59 1.96 -29.88
N SER A 115 10.25 1.31 -30.82
CA SER A 115 9.91 -0.06 -31.25
C SER A 115 10.05 -1.04 -30.09
N GLY A 116 9.09 -1.96 -29.95
CA GLY A 116 9.07 -2.94 -28.87
C GLY A 116 8.46 -2.43 -27.54
N MET A 117 7.93 -1.21 -27.50
CA MET A 117 7.05 -0.79 -26.42
C MET A 117 5.72 -1.52 -26.45
N THR A 118 5.11 -1.74 -25.29
CA THR A 118 3.74 -2.26 -25.19
C THR A 118 2.70 -1.16 -25.41
N GLN A 119 1.46 -1.52 -25.71
CA GLN A 119 0.32 -0.57 -25.72
C GLN A 119 0.24 0.24 -24.42
N SER A 120 0.41 -0.42 -23.27
CA SER A 120 0.37 0.26 -21.96
C SER A 120 1.48 1.30 -21.77
N ASP A 121 2.66 1.09 -22.36
CA ASP A 121 3.77 2.04 -22.29
C ASP A 121 3.50 3.26 -23.15
N VAL A 122 2.95 3.04 -24.35
CA VAL A 122 2.56 4.13 -25.24
C VAL A 122 1.47 4.98 -24.59
N GLU A 123 0.47 4.35 -23.98
CA GLU A 123 -0.58 5.06 -23.25
C GLU A 123 -0.05 5.79 -22.02
N SER A 124 0.94 5.23 -21.33
CA SER A 124 1.61 5.90 -20.20
C SER A 124 2.48 7.09 -20.64
N SER A 125 2.97 7.05 -21.88
CA SER A 125 3.85 8.09 -22.44
C SER A 125 3.07 9.25 -23.08
N LEU A 126 2.02 8.92 -23.83
CA LEU A 126 1.25 9.87 -24.65
C LEU A 126 -0.16 10.12 -24.13
N GLY A 127 -0.63 9.34 -23.17
CA GLY A 127 -2.03 9.32 -22.74
C GLY A 127 -2.91 8.42 -23.60
N LYS A 128 -4.22 8.56 -23.41
CA LYS A 128 -5.22 7.79 -24.16
C LYS A 128 -5.28 8.26 -25.63
N PRO A 129 -5.36 7.34 -26.60
CA PRO A 129 -5.50 7.71 -28.01
C PRO A 129 -6.89 8.28 -28.30
N ASP A 130 -6.99 9.16 -29.29
CA ASP A 130 -8.27 9.71 -29.75
C ASP A 130 -9.06 8.68 -30.56
N LYS A 131 -8.34 7.87 -31.34
CA LYS A 131 -8.94 6.83 -32.16
C LYS A 131 -8.09 5.58 -32.17
N VAL A 132 -8.75 4.45 -32.00
CA VAL A 132 -8.16 3.12 -32.13
C VAL A 132 -8.79 2.44 -33.34
N THR A 133 -7.97 1.82 -34.18
CA THR A 133 -8.43 1.03 -35.33
C THR A 133 -7.65 -0.27 -35.35
N THR A 134 -8.36 -1.38 -35.42
CA THR A 134 -7.75 -2.71 -35.49
C THR A 134 -8.11 -3.34 -36.81
N GLN A 135 -7.10 -3.75 -37.58
CA GLN A 135 -7.27 -4.35 -38.89
C GLN A 135 -6.17 -5.39 -39.10
N ASP A 136 -6.54 -6.59 -39.58
CA ASP A 136 -5.61 -7.66 -39.94
C ASP A 136 -4.61 -7.99 -38.82
N GLY A 137 -5.09 -8.06 -37.58
CA GLY A 137 -4.27 -8.32 -36.39
C GLY A 137 -3.38 -7.15 -35.96
N GLN A 138 -3.40 -6.02 -36.67
CA GLN A 138 -2.64 -4.82 -36.34
C GLN A 138 -3.54 -3.79 -35.69
N THR A 139 -3.13 -3.31 -34.52
CA THR A 139 -3.80 -2.20 -33.84
C THR A 139 -3.09 -0.90 -34.20
N ARG A 140 -3.86 0.14 -34.48
CA ARG A 140 -3.35 1.48 -34.82
C ARG A 140 -3.98 2.50 -33.91
N TYR A 141 -3.14 3.24 -33.19
CA TYR A 141 -3.54 4.37 -32.36
C TYR A 141 -3.28 5.67 -33.11
N GLN A 142 -4.26 6.56 -33.09
CA GLN A 142 -4.14 7.93 -33.58
C GLN A 142 -4.23 8.90 -32.41
N TYR A 143 -3.31 9.85 -32.42
CA TYR A 143 -3.20 10.95 -31.47
C TYR A 143 -3.23 12.26 -32.25
N THR A 144 -4.00 13.21 -31.79
CA THR A 144 -4.12 14.56 -32.33
C THR A 144 -3.77 15.53 -31.22
N ASP A 145 -2.72 16.30 -31.43
CA ASP A 145 -2.30 17.33 -30.50
C ASP A 145 -3.23 18.55 -30.60
N THR A 146 -3.20 19.42 -29.58
CA THR A 146 -3.94 20.69 -29.60
C THR A 146 -3.51 21.60 -30.74
N ASP A 147 -2.25 21.47 -31.17
CA ASP A 147 -1.68 22.20 -32.31
C ASP A 147 -2.10 21.60 -33.68
N GLY A 148 -2.95 20.57 -33.69
CA GLY A 148 -3.42 19.89 -34.91
C GLY A 148 -2.43 18.85 -35.46
N ASN A 149 -1.32 18.60 -34.76
CA ASN A 149 -0.33 17.60 -35.15
C ASN A 149 -0.91 16.19 -34.95
N ARG A 150 -0.93 15.39 -36.02
CA ARG A 150 -1.40 13.99 -35.95
C ARG A 150 -0.21 13.04 -35.87
N ARG A 151 -0.22 12.18 -34.84
CA ARG A 151 0.74 11.09 -34.65
C ARG A 151 0.01 9.77 -34.73
N GLN A 152 0.68 8.77 -35.31
CA GLN A 152 0.12 7.45 -35.47
C GLN A 152 1.11 6.40 -35.00
N VAL A 153 0.65 5.50 -34.14
CA VAL A 153 1.43 4.39 -33.62
C VAL A 153 0.78 3.10 -34.09
N THR A 154 1.56 2.19 -34.67
CA THR A 154 1.05 0.88 -35.14
C THR A 154 1.68 -0.23 -34.32
N PHE A 155 0.84 -1.14 -33.86
CA PHE A 155 1.19 -2.31 -33.07
C PHE A 155 1.08 -3.57 -33.93
N ASP A 156 1.88 -4.58 -33.60
CA ASP A 156 1.71 -5.93 -34.11
C ASP A 156 0.61 -6.70 -33.35
N GLU A 157 0.40 -7.95 -33.76
CA GLU A 157 -0.55 -8.89 -33.15
C GLU A 157 -0.23 -9.16 -31.67
N GLY A 158 1.03 -9.02 -31.28
CA GLY A 158 1.48 -9.14 -29.89
C GLY A 158 1.26 -7.89 -29.05
N GLY A 159 0.73 -6.81 -29.64
CA GLY A 159 0.53 -5.53 -28.96
C GLY A 159 1.81 -4.72 -28.79
N CYS A 160 2.84 -5.00 -29.60
CA CYS A 160 4.13 -4.35 -29.56
C CYS A 160 4.28 -3.32 -30.67
N VAL A 161 4.88 -2.17 -30.36
CA VAL A 161 5.09 -1.10 -31.34
C VAL A 161 6.03 -1.57 -32.45
N LYS A 162 5.56 -1.46 -33.69
CA LYS A 162 6.39 -1.71 -34.88
C LYS A 162 7.37 -0.55 -35.08
N GLY A 163 8.62 -0.88 -35.37
CA GLY A 163 9.62 0.11 -35.76
C GLY A 163 9.27 0.73 -37.12
N LYS A 164 9.51 2.03 -37.26
CA LYS A 164 9.49 2.69 -38.58
C LYS A 164 10.70 2.17 -39.35
N ARG A 165 10.48 1.46 -40.46
CA ARG A 165 11.53 1.15 -41.43
C ARG A 165 12.03 2.43 -42.10
#